data_AF-A6WAB9-F1
#
_entry.id   AF-A6WAB9-F1
#
_cell.length_a   1.000
_cell.length_b   1.000
_cell.length_c   1.000
_cell.angle_alpha   90.00
_cell.angle_beta   90.00
_cell.angle_gamma   90.00
#
_symmetry.space_group_name_H-M   'P 1'
#
loop_
_entity.id
_entity.type
_entity.pdbx_description
1 polymer ?
#
loop_
_entity_poly.entity_id
_entity_poly.type
_entity_poly.pdbx_seq_one_letter_code
_entity_poly.pdbx_strand_id
1 'polypeptide(L)'
;MPWSPPSFEAPVHDPRIERFRDRAARIRHRDGRVGTVYFAVSIEQARPEGHLWWRRWSAPFSLVDGYVWGDAEVTSTLDPSGRYGPEYRVSYQAWGEDLERLLDEADRGVFTWLEEVWQLEWLGDEEMARFREERRDELDE
;
A
#
# COMPACT_ATOMS: atom_id res chain seq x y z
N MET A 1 20.09 17.38 20.35
CA MET A 1 19.38 17.38 19.06
C MET A 1 18.02 16.73 19.25
N PRO A 2 16.95 17.23 18.62
CA PRO A 2 15.58 16.77 18.89
C PRO A 2 15.39 15.29 18.54
N TRP A 3 14.59 14.61 19.35
CA TRP A 3 14.19 13.22 19.11
C TRP A 3 13.20 13.09 17.95
N SER A 4 12.50 14.18 17.65
CA SER A 4 11.58 14.32 16.53
C SER A 4 12.30 14.92 15.32
N PRO A 5 11.88 14.56 14.09
CA PRO A 5 12.39 15.22 12.91
C PRO A 5 12.08 16.73 12.94
N PRO A 6 12.95 17.57 12.35
CA PRO A 6 12.64 18.96 12.09
C PRO A 6 11.30 19.11 11.33
N SER A 7 10.60 20.22 11.51
CA SER A 7 9.51 20.60 10.62
C SER A 7 10.09 20.94 9.25
N PHE A 8 9.88 20.05 8.27
CA PHE A 8 10.26 20.29 6.88
C PHE A 8 9.06 20.76 6.06
N GLU A 9 9.33 21.37 4.91
CA GLU A 9 8.32 21.58 3.87
C GLU A 9 7.78 20.23 3.41
N ALA A 10 6.48 20.19 3.10
CA ALA A 10 5.83 19.00 2.56
C ALA A 10 6.58 18.50 1.31
N PRO A 11 6.65 17.18 1.07
CA PRO A 11 7.27 16.64 -0.12
C PRO A 11 6.58 17.20 -1.38
N VAL A 12 7.31 17.17 -2.51
CA VAL A 12 6.75 17.56 -3.81
C VAL A 12 5.49 16.74 -4.06
N HIS A 13 4.37 17.44 -4.23
CA HIS A 13 3.06 16.83 -4.40
C HIS A 13 2.93 16.24 -5.81
N ASP A 14 2.99 14.91 -5.94
CA ASP A 14 2.60 14.24 -7.20
C ASP A 14 1.08 13.98 -7.18
N PRO A 15 0.30 14.61 -8.07
CA PRO A 15 -1.16 14.42 -8.12
C PRO A 15 -1.57 12.98 -8.44
N ARG A 16 -0.69 12.17 -9.04
CA ARG A 16 -0.95 10.75 -9.31
C ARG A 16 -1.01 9.90 -8.03
N ILE A 17 -0.44 10.38 -6.92
CA ILE A 17 -0.49 9.69 -5.63
C ILE A 17 -1.87 9.84 -4.99
N GLU A 18 -2.54 10.98 -5.20
CA GLU A 18 -3.84 11.24 -4.57
C GLU A 18 -4.94 10.26 -5.00
N ARG A 19 -4.81 9.60 -6.17
CA ARG A 19 -5.74 8.53 -6.56
C ARG A 19 -5.67 7.30 -5.66
N PHE A 20 -4.55 7.08 -4.97
CA PHE A 20 -4.36 5.98 -4.04
C PHE A 20 -4.84 6.32 -2.63
N ARG A 21 -5.04 7.60 -2.32
CA ARG A 21 -5.37 8.02 -0.95
C ARG A 21 -6.70 7.43 -0.50
N ASP A 22 -6.62 6.51 0.45
CA ASP A 22 -7.74 5.84 1.08
C ASP A 22 -8.69 5.17 0.07
N ARG A 23 -8.11 4.58 -0.99
CA ARG A 23 -8.84 3.92 -2.07
C ARG A 23 -8.52 2.44 -2.14
N ALA A 24 -9.53 1.65 -2.45
CA ALA A 24 -9.38 0.24 -2.78
C ALA A 24 -9.60 -0.03 -4.26
N ALA A 25 -9.01 -1.12 -4.73
CA ALA A 25 -9.15 -1.64 -6.07
C ALA A 25 -9.32 -3.15 -6.03
N ARG A 26 -10.12 -3.68 -6.97
CA ARG A 26 -10.19 -5.10 -7.26
C ARG A 26 -8.98 -5.49 -8.10
N ILE A 27 -8.32 -6.57 -7.72
CA ILE A 27 -7.22 -7.16 -8.46
C ILE A 27 -7.63 -8.52 -9.01
N ARG A 28 -7.33 -8.79 -10.28
CA ARG A 28 -7.61 -10.07 -10.92
C ARG A 28 -6.36 -10.61 -11.58
N HIS A 29 -5.98 -11.84 -11.25
CA HIS A 29 -4.88 -12.51 -11.92
C HIS A 29 -5.37 -13.29 -13.14
N ARG A 30 -4.46 -13.60 -14.06
CA ARG A 30 -4.76 -14.29 -15.32
C ARG A 30 -5.30 -15.72 -15.14
N ASP A 31 -5.02 -16.36 -14.00
CA ASP A 31 -5.48 -17.71 -13.69
C ASP A 31 -6.87 -17.73 -13.05
N GLY A 32 -7.49 -16.56 -12.84
CA GLY A 32 -8.83 -16.43 -12.28
C GLY A 32 -8.88 -16.04 -10.81
N ARG A 33 -7.73 -16.01 -10.11
CA ARG A 33 -7.66 -15.52 -8.72
C ARG A 33 -8.14 -14.07 -8.64
N VAL A 34 -8.91 -13.77 -7.60
CA VAL A 34 -9.43 -12.40 -7.35
C VAL A 34 -9.09 -11.96 -5.94
N GLY A 35 -8.68 -10.71 -5.83
CA GLY A 35 -8.45 -10.04 -4.56
C GLY A 35 -8.93 -8.60 -4.56
N THR A 36 -8.76 -7.97 -3.41
CA THR A 36 -8.94 -6.54 -3.21
C THR A 36 -7.67 -6.00 -2.56
N VAL A 37 -7.20 -4.86 -3.03
CA VAL A 37 -6.10 -4.11 -2.43
C VAL A 37 -6.62 -2.77 -1.96
N TYR A 38 -6.31 -2.38 -0.73
CA TYR A 38 -6.54 -1.04 -0.18
C TYR A 38 -5.23 -0.29 -0.10
N PHE A 39 -5.22 0.97 -0.49
CA PHE A 39 -4.05 1.84 -0.39
C PHE A 39 -4.30 2.96 0.61
N ALA A 40 -3.31 3.21 1.46
CA ALA A 40 -3.21 4.36 2.33
C ALA A 40 -1.95 5.15 1.95
N VAL A 41 -2.05 6.48 2.00
CA VAL A 41 -0.96 7.38 1.62
C VAL A 41 -0.54 8.19 2.84
N SER A 42 0.70 7.99 3.27
CA SER A 42 1.35 8.71 4.36
C SER A 42 2.54 9.54 3.85
N ILE A 43 2.96 10.51 4.67
CA ILE A 43 4.20 11.26 4.45
C ILE A 43 5.15 10.84 5.56
N GLU A 44 6.27 10.23 5.19
CA GLU A 44 7.20 9.60 6.10
C GLU A 44 8.58 10.24 6.08
N GLN A 45 9.35 9.94 7.13
CA GLN A 45 10.75 10.35 7.24
C GLN A 45 11.60 9.22 7.78
N ALA A 46 12.64 8.88 7.02
CA ALA A 46 13.58 7.85 7.42
C ALA A 46 14.68 8.43 8.32
N ARG A 47 15.25 7.55 9.15
CA ARG A 47 16.49 7.80 9.89
C ARG A 47 17.62 6.99 9.26
N PRO A 48 18.18 7.42 8.11
CA PRO A 48 19.20 6.65 7.42
C PRO A 48 20.50 6.52 8.23
N GLU A 49 20.84 7.48 9.11
CA GLU A 49 22.13 7.51 9.81
C GLU A 49 22.06 8.17 11.21
N GLY A 50 22.92 7.72 12.14
CA GLY A 50 23.16 8.41 13.42
C GLY A 50 23.95 7.62 14.47
N HIS A 51 24.56 8.35 15.41
CA HIS A 51 25.14 7.85 16.66
C HIS A 51 24.52 8.58 17.87
N LEU A 52 24.88 8.19 19.11
CA LEU A 52 24.32 8.73 20.36
C LEU A 52 24.25 10.28 20.45
N TRP A 53 25.08 11.01 19.69
CA TRP A 53 25.19 12.47 19.75
C TRP A 53 24.89 13.21 18.43
N TRP A 54 24.57 12.51 17.32
CA TRP A 54 24.10 13.14 16.07
C TRP A 54 23.16 12.22 15.30
N ARG A 55 22.18 12.82 14.59
CA ARG A 55 21.20 12.08 13.76
C ARG A 55 20.97 12.82 12.46
N ARG A 56 20.84 12.08 11.37
CA ARG A 56 20.43 12.60 10.06
C ARG A 56 19.07 12.01 9.68
N TRP A 57 18.08 12.87 9.53
CA TRP A 57 16.78 12.52 8.97
C TRP A 57 16.82 12.68 7.45
N SER A 58 16.07 11.86 6.71
CA SER A 58 15.84 12.10 5.30
C SER A 58 14.95 13.32 5.09
N ALA A 59 14.91 13.85 3.85
CA ALA A 59 13.78 14.66 3.43
C ALA A 59 12.47 13.85 3.56
N PRO A 60 11.32 14.51 3.81
CA PRO A 60 10.02 13.85 3.72
C PRO A 60 9.81 13.18 2.37
N PHE A 61 9.15 12.03 2.37
CA PHE A 61 8.76 11.32 1.16
C PHE A 61 7.35 10.74 1.30
N SER A 62 6.67 10.58 0.17
CA SER A 62 5.39 9.88 0.12
C SER A 62 5.61 8.38 0.23
N LEU A 63 4.82 7.74 1.08
CA LEU A 63 4.74 6.30 1.23
C LEU A 63 3.32 5.85 0.87
N VAL A 64 3.23 4.80 0.07
CA VAL A 64 1.97 4.07 -0.15
C VAL A 64 2.05 2.75 0.60
N ASP A 65 1.19 2.62 1.62
CA ASP A 65 0.91 1.35 2.27
C ASP A 65 -0.23 0.67 1.52
N GLY A 66 -0.03 -0.58 1.11
CA GLY A 66 -1.05 -1.37 0.45
C GLY A 66 -1.37 -2.64 1.22
N TYR A 67 -2.65 -2.92 1.40
CA TYR A 67 -3.15 -4.08 2.13
C TYR A 67 -3.94 -4.96 1.18
N VAL A 68 -3.50 -6.20 0.98
CA VAL A 68 -4.11 -7.13 0.03
C VAL A 68 -4.88 -8.21 0.77
N TRP A 69 -6.11 -8.44 0.31
CA TRP A 69 -6.95 -9.59 0.68
C TRP A 69 -7.33 -10.34 -0.60
N GLY A 70 -7.53 -11.64 -0.50
CA GLY A 70 -8.06 -12.40 -1.62
C GLY A 70 -8.83 -13.64 -1.20
N ASP A 71 -9.26 -14.38 -2.21
CA ASP A 71 -9.87 -15.69 -2.00
C ASP A 71 -8.88 -16.69 -1.34
N ALA A 72 -9.38 -17.88 -1.02
CA ALA A 72 -8.56 -18.91 -0.40
C ALA A 72 -7.31 -19.29 -1.23
N GLU A 73 -7.32 -19.13 -2.56
CA GLU A 73 -6.15 -19.43 -3.40
C GLU A 73 -5.12 -18.31 -3.35
N VAL A 74 -5.56 -17.05 -3.36
CA VAL A 74 -4.70 -15.90 -3.09
C VAL A 74 -4.08 -16.06 -1.70
N THR A 75 -4.89 -16.30 -0.67
CA THR A 75 -4.41 -16.43 0.72
C THR A 75 -3.48 -17.64 0.89
N SER A 76 -3.74 -18.76 0.22
CA SER A 76 -2.86 -19.96 0.25
C SER A 76 -1.51 -19.73 -0.45
N THR A 77 -1.45 -18.80 -1.41
CA THR A 77 -0.17 -18.38 -2.00
C THR A 77 0.69 -17.61 -0.98
N LEU A 78 0.04 -16.85 -0.10
CA LEU A 78 0.69 -16.00 0.91
C LEU A 78 1.07 -16.76 2.17
N ASP A 79 0.23 -17.70 2.55
CA ASP A 79 0.44 -18.59 3.67
C ASP A 79 0.21 -20.05 3.26
N PRO A 80 1.20 -20.68 2.60
CA PRO A 80 1.14 -22.09 2.24
C PRO A 80 0.98 -23.01 3.47
N SER A 81 1.30 -22.51 4.66
CA SER A 81 1.18 -23.25 5.91
C SER A 81 -0.21 -23.22 6.54
N GLY A 82 -1.09 -22.33 6.06
CA GLY A 82 -2.44 -22.11 6.59
C GLY A 82 -2.46 -21.65 8.06
N ARG A 83 -1.34 -21.15 8.57
CA ARG A 83 -1.13 -20.72 9.95
C ARG A 83 -1.97 -19.50 10.34
N TYR A 84 -2.20 -18.59 9.41
CA TYR A 84 -2.85 -17.30 9.64
C TYR A 84 -4.33 -17.28 9.26
N GLY A 85 -4.85 -18.38 8.67
CA GLY A 85 -6.26 -18.53 8.34
C GLY A 85 -6.73 -17.74 7.11
N PRO A 86 -8.02 -17.83 6.75
CA PRO A 86 -8.58 -17.28 5.51
C PRO A 86 -8.67 -15.75 5.48
N GLU A 87 -8.56 -15.09 6.63
CA GLU A 87 -8.67 -13.62 6.79
C GLU A 87 -7.29 -12.93 6.77
N TYR A 88 -6.23 -13.65 6.38
CA TYR A 88 -4.88 -13.11 6.35
C TYR A 88 -4.73 -11.99 5.31
N ARG A 89 -4.33 -10.81 5.78
CA ARG A 89 -3.94 -9.67 4.95
C ARG A 89 -2.44 -9.57 4.84
N VAL A 90 -1.95 -9.18 3.67
CA VAL A 90 -0.53 -8.88 3.47
C VAL A 90 -0.36 -7.41 3.18
N SER A 91 0.54 -6.77 3.93
CA SER A 91 0.95 -5.41 3.65
C SER A 91 2.13 -5.39 2.67
N TYR A 92 2.14 -4.39 1.81
CA TYR A 92 3.30 -4.02 1.01
C TYR A 92 3.48 -2.50 1.08
N GLN A 93 4.70 -2.03 0.87
CA GLN A 93 5.06 -0.63 0.96
C GLN A 93 5.76 -0.19 -0.32
N ALA A 94 5.35 0.95 -0.88
CA ALA A 94 5.98 1.55 -2.06
C ALA A 94 6.39 3.00 -1.79
N TRP A 95 7.66 3.30 -2.06
CA TRP A 95 8.29 4.61 -1.93
C TRP A 95 9.47 4.68 -2.91
N GLY A 96 9.91 5.89 -3.27
CA GLY A 96 11.02 6.07 -4.22
C GLY A 96 10.72 5.42 -5.58
N GLU A 97 11.65 4.63 -6.11
CA GLU A 97 11.51 3.95 -7.42
C GLU A 97 10.34 2.94 -7.44
N ASP A 98 10.05 2.29 -6.32
CA ASP A 98 8.91 1.38 -6.22
C ASP A 98 7.58 2.12 -6.32
N LEU A 99 7.51 3.33 -5.78
CA LEU A 99 6.34 4.19 -5.93
C LEU A 99 6.17 4.63 -7.38
N GLU A 100 7.22 5.12 -8.04
CA GLU A 100 7.13 5.50 -9.46
C GLU A 100 6.65 4.34 -10.34
N ARG A 101 7.18 3.13 -10.10
CA ARG A 101 6.71 1.92 -10.78
C ARG A 101 5.23 1.65 -10.51
N LEU A 102 4.80 1.70 -9.24
CA LEU A 102 3.40 1.50 -8.87
C LEU A 102 2.49 2.53 -9.57
N LEU A 103 2.94 3.79 -9.67
CA LEU A 103 2.19 4.82 -10.37
C LEU A 103 2.04 4.49 -11.86
N ASP A 104 3.13 4.15 -12.54
CA ASP A 104 3.11 3.81 -13.97
C ASP A 104 2.31 2.53 -14.27
N GLU A 105 2.34 1.56 -13.36
CA GLU A 105 1.52 0.34 -13.44
C GLU A 105 0.03 0.64 -13.29
N ALA A 106 -0.35 1.41 -12.28
CA ALA A 106 -1.76 1.75 -12.07
C ALA A 106 -2.35 2.62 -13.20
N ASP A 107 -1.54 3.46 -13.86
CA ASP A 107 -1.96 4.19 -15.07
C ASP A 107 -2.28 3.25 -16.24
N ARG A 108 -1.64 2.08 -16.27
CA ARG A 108 -1.91 1.00 -17.24
C ARG A 108 -3.00 0.04 -16.76
N GLY A 109 -3.61 0.29 -15.59
CA GLY A 109 -4.60 -0.60 -15.00
C GLY A 109 -4.01 -1.94 -14.55
N VAL A 110 -2.73 -1.97 -14.16
CA VAL A 110 -2.09 -3.17 -13.63
C VAL A 110 -1.48 -2.91 -12.26
N PHE A 111 -1.22 -3.99 -11.53
CA PHE A 111 -0.59 -3.98 -10.23
C PHE A 111 0.33 -5.19 -10.13
N THR A 112 1.64 -4.95 -10.02
CA THR A 112 2.60 -6.03 -9.82
C THR A 112 2.76 -6.30 -8.33
N TRP A 113 2.49 -7.54 -7.93
CA TRP A 113 2.62 -7.96 -6.54
C TRP A 113 3.09 -9.40 -6.46
N LEU A 114 4.11 -9.64 -5.62
CA LEU A 114 4.83 -10.92 -5.51
C LEU A 114 5.34 -11.43 -6.86
N GLU A 115 5.87 -10.52 -7.68
CA GLU A 115 6.36 -10.78 -9.05
C GLU A 115 5.26 -11.27 -10.03
N GLU A 116 4.00 -11.29 -9.59
CA GLU A 116 2.84 -11.58 -10.43
C GLU A 116 2.16 -10.30 -10.89
N VAL A 117 1.58 -10.31 -12.09
CA VAL A 117 0.87 -9.17 -12.67
C VAL A 117 -0.62 -9.35 -12.51
N TRP A 118 -1.26 -8.38 -11.85
CA TRP A 118 -2.69 -8.37 -11.60
C TRP A 118 -3.35 -7.24 -12.39
N GLN A 119 -4.51 -7.51 -12.98
CA GLN A 119 -5.36 -6.47 -13.55
C GLN A 119 -5.98 -5.68 -12.40
N LEU A 120 -5.80 -4.35 -12.41
CA LEU A 120 -6.27 -3.43 -11.39
C LEU A 120 -7.54 -2.70 -11.88
N GLU A 121 -8.57 -2.71 -11.06
CA GLU A 121 -9.81 -1.95 -11.29
C GLU A 121 -10.22 -1.23 -10.01
N TRP A 122 -10.19 0.10 -10.03
CA TRP A 122 -10.58 0.94 -8.89
C TRP A 122 -12.04 0.70 -8.49
N LEU A 123 -12.29 0.54 -7.19
CA LEU A 123 -13.67 0.44 -6.69
C LEU A 123 -14.39 1.78 -6.86
N GLY A 124 -15.66 1.72 -7.26
CA GLY A 124 -16.54 2.88 -7.24
C GLY A 124 -16.86 3.34 -5.82
N ASP A 125 -17.47 4.52 -5.66
CA ASP A 125 -17.74 5.09 -4.34
C ASP A 125 -18.68 4.22 -3.47
N GLU A 126 -19.68 3.57 -4.07
CA GLU A 126 -20.59 2.65 -3.36
C GLU A 126 -19.87 1.38 -2.89
N GLU A 127 -19.03 0.80 -3.75
CA GLU A 127 -18.21 -0.38 -3.41
C GLU A 127 -17.18 -0.02 -2.33
N MET A 128 -16.61 1.18 -2.39
CA MET A 128 -15.68 1.68 -1.39
C MET A 128 -16.35 1.88 -0.04
N ALA A 129 -17.58 2.41 -0.01
CA ALA A 129 -18.35 2.59 1.22
C ALA A 129 -18.63 1.24 1.88
N ARG A 130 -19.05 0.24 1.10
CA ARG A 130 -19.26 -1.13 1.60
C ARG A 130 -17.97 -1.76 2.10
N PHE A 131 -16.88 -1.62 1.34
CA PHE A 131 -15.57 -2.14 1.74
C PHE A 131 -15.12 -1.58 3.09
N ARG A 132 -15.28 -0.27 3.31
CA ARG A 132 -14.94 0.36 4.60
C ARG A 132 -15.83 -0.11 5.73
N GLU A 133 -17.11 -0.35 5.48
CA GLU A 133 -18.03 -0.89 6.48
C GLU A 133 -17.65 -2.33 6.86
N GLU A 134 -17.38 -3.18 5.86
CA GLU A 134 -16.97 -4.57 6.05
C GLU A 134 -15.62 -4.68 6.78
N ARG A 135 -14.68 -3.76 6.50
CA ARG A 135 -13.30 -3.82 6.98
C ARG A 135 -12.95 -2.73 8.00
N ARG A 136 -13.96 -2.14 8.64
CA ARG A 136 -13.80 -1.02 9.56
C ARG A 136 -12.76 -1.32 10.64
N ASP A 137 -12.92 -2.46 11.30
CA ASP A 137 -12.07 -2.85 12.43
C ASP A 137 -10.62 -3.16 11.99
N GLU A 138 -10.41 -3.54 10.74
CA GLU A 138 -9.07 -3.80 10.18
C GLU A 138 -8.36 -2.52 9.70
N LEU A 139 -9.12 -1.49 9.28
CA LEU A 139 -8.56 -0.24 8.75
C LEU A 139 -8.25 0.80 9.84
N ASP A 140 -8.89 0.70 11.01
CA ASP A 140 -8.71 1.61 12.15
C ASP A 140 -7.56 1.20 13.11
N GLU A 141 -6.80 0.15 12.78
CA GLU A 141 -5.68 -0.43 13.57
C GLU A 141 -4.31 0.08 13.14
#